data_AF-A0A453SMP4-F1
#
_entry.id   AF-A0A453SMP4-F1
#
_cell.length_a   1.000
_cell.length_b   1.000
_cell.length_c   1.000
_cell.angle_alpha   90.00
_cell.angle_beta   90.00
_cell.angle_gamma   90.00
#
_symmetry.space_group_name_H-M   'P 1'
#
loop_
_entity.id
_entity.type
_entity.pdbx_description
1 polymer ?
#
loop_
_entity_poly.entity_id
_entity_poly.type
_entity_poly.pdbx_seq_one_letter_code
_entity_poly.pdbx_strand_id
1 'polypeptide(L)'
;DAPLLPGEGVVRRRAVRERFAARSLSFRRDVGHAASETFLLTRLTLTLLRYLGVGYRWIRQFLALCCYALLLMPGFIQVLYYYFFSSQVHRSVVYGEQPRNRLDLYIPAGTTGLKPVVAFVTGGAWIIG
;
A
#
# COMPACT_ATOMS: atom_id res chain seq x y z
N ASP A 1 64.00 -0.16 11.51
CA ASP A 1 63.22 0.10 10.28
C ASP A 1 63.25 -1.10 9.35
N ALA A 2 62.24 -1.99 9.47
CA ALA A 2 62.09 -3.13 8.56
C ALA A 2 61.24 -2.70 7.35
N PRO A 3 61.63 -3.03 6.10
CA PRO A 3 60.97 -2.49 4.91
C PRO A 3 59.62 -3.18 4.69
N LEU A 4 58.55 -2.38 4.58
CA LEU A 4 57.22 -2.85 4.17
C LEU A 4 57.30 -3.42 2.74
N LEU A 5 57.17 -4.74 2.59
CA LEU A 5 57.11 -5.40 1.28
C LEU A 5 55.83 -5.00 0.52
N PRO A 6 55.91 -4.49 -0.72
CA PRO A 6 54.78 -3.86 -1.42
C PRO A 6 53.73 -4.83 -2.01
N GLY A 7 53.83 -6.13 -1.73
CA GLY A 7 53.03 -7.18 -2.40
C GLY A 7 51.83 -7.73 -1.63
N GLU A 8 51.85 -7.69 -0.30
CA GLU A 8 50.86 -8.44 0.50
C GLU A 8 49.45 -7.84 0.45
N GLY A 9 49.35 -6.52 0.33
CA GLY A 9 48.06 -5.82 0.22
C GLY A 9 47.29 -6.13 -1.07
N VAL A 10 48.00 -6.38 -2.18
CA VAL A 10 47.39 -6.66 -3.49
C VAL A 10 46.90 -8.10 -3.56
N VAL A 11 47.71 -9.05 -3.08
CA VAL A 11 47.33 -10.48 -3.01
C VAL A 11 46.13 -10.66 -2.08
N ARG A 12 46.13 -10.00 -0.92
CA ARG A 12 45.01 -10.03 0.02
C ARG A 12 43.73 -9.42 -0.54
N ARG A 13 43.82 -8.30 -1.29
CA ARG A 13 42.65 -7.68 -1.96
C ARG A 13 42.08 -8.58 -3.07
N ARG A 14 42.93 -9.28 -3.83
CA ARG A 14 42.48 -10.20 -4.90
C ARG A 14 41.75 -11.42 -4.32
N ALA A 15 42.32 -12.03 -3.29
CA ALA A 15 41.70 -13.17 -2.61
C ALA A 15 40.36 -12.82 -1.93
N VAL A 16 40.25 -11.62 -1.33
CA VAL A 16 38.98 -11.14 -0.76
C VAL A 16 37.92 -10.92 -1.85
N ARG A 17 38.32 -10.36 -3.00
CA ARG A 17 37.42 -10.12 -4.14
C ARG A 17 36.94 -11.42 -4.79
N GLU A 18 37.81 -12.42 -4.90
CA GLU A 18 37.46 -13.75 -5.41
C GLU A 18 36.50 -14.49 -4.46
N ARG A 19 36.73 -14.42 -3.14
CA ARG A 19 35.78 -14.97 -2.16
C ARG A 19 34.42 -14.29 -2.20
N PHE A 20 34.39 -12.96 -2.40
CA PHE A 20 33.14 -12.22 -2.52
C PHE A 20 32.39 -12.56 -3.82
N ALA A 21 33.11 -12.72 -4.93
CA ALA A 21 32.55 -13.15 -6.21
C ALA A 21 32.03 -14.60 -6.16
N ALA A 22 32.76 -15.50 -5.50
CA ALA A 22 32.32 -16.88 -5.31
C ALA A 22 31.05 -16.96 -4.44
N ARG A 23 30.96 -16.12 -3.40
CA ARG A 23 29.80 -16.05 -2.49
C ARG A 23 28.58 -15.40 -3.15
N SER A 24 28.76 -14.42 -4.03
CA SER A 24 27.65 -13.83 -4.79
C SER A 24 27.14 -14.77 -5.89
N LEU A 25 28.01 -15.58 -6.50
CA LEU A 25 27.65 -16.65 -7.42
C LEU A 25 26.91 -17.78 -6.72
N SER A 26 27.35 -18.22 -5.54
CA SER A 26 26.65 -19.25 -4.75
C SER A 26 25.27 -18.74 -4.33
N PHE A 27 25.19 -17.53 -3.78
CA PHE A 27 23.92 -16.92 -3.38
C PHE A 27 22.92 -16.79 -4.53
N ARG A 28 23.36 -16.36 -5.73
CA ARG A 28 22.49 -16.33 -6.92
C ARG A 28 21.99 -17.71 -7.33
N ARG A 29 22.83 -18.74 -7.17
CA ARG A 29 22.47 -20.12 -7.50
C ARG A 29 21.48 -20.70 -6.49
N ASP A 30 21.65 -20.38 -5.20
CA ASP A 30 20.74 -20.76 -4.12
C ASP A 30 19.37 -20.06 -4.26
N VAL A 31 19.38 -18.75 -4.55
CA VAL A 31 18.16 -17.98 -4.84
C VAL A 31 17.47 -18.51 -6.10
N GLY A 32 18.23 -18.90 -7.13
CA GLY A 32 17.69 -19.51 -8.35
C GLY A 32 17.04 -20.88 -8.11
N HIS A 33 17.62 -21.69 -7.22
CA HIS A 33 17.05 -22.99 -6.82
C HIS A 33 15.79 -22.82 -5.98
N ALA A 34 15.83 -21.94 -4.97
CA ALA A 34 14.65 -21.66 -4.16
C ALA A 34 13.51 -21.04 -4.99
N ALA A 35 13.85 -20.18 -5.95
CA ALA A 35 12.89 -19.60 -6.88
C ALA A 35 12.27 -20.65 -7.82
N SER A 36 13.05 -21.62 -8.32
CA SER A 36 12.52 -22.66 -9.21
C SER A 36 11.63 -23.65 -8.46
N GLU A 37 11.98 -24.02 -7.22
CA GLU A 37 11.17 -24.87 -6.35
C GLU A 37 9.85 -24.19 -5.97
N THR A 38 9.91 -22.93 -5.53
CA THR A 38 8.69 -22.15 -5.21
C THR A 38 7.83 -21.95 -6.45
N PHE A 39 8.41 -21.66 -7.61
CA PHE A 39 7.65 -21.53 -8.86
C PHE A 39 6.97 -22.84 -9.26
N LEU A 40 7.66 -23.97 -9.13
CA LEU A 40 7.09 -25.31 -9.36
C LEU A 40 5.94 -25.61 -8.40
N LEU A 41 6.14 -25.39 -7.10
CA LEU A 41 5.11 -25.60 -6.08
C LEU A 41 3.89 -24.71 -6.30
N THR A 42 4.10 -23.42 -6.59
CA THR A 42 3.02 -22.46 -6.84
C THR A 42 2.23 -22.85 -8.10
N ARG A 43 2.94 -23.29 -9.16
CA ARG A 43 2.32 -23.75 -10.41
C ARG A 43 1.52 -25.04 -10.22
N LEU A 44 2.04 -26.00 -9.46
CA LEU A 44 1.35 -27.25 -9.12
C LEU A 44 0.10 -26.97 -8.27
N THR A 45 0.22 -26.11 -7.26
CA THR A 45 -0.90 -25.70 -6.40
C THR A 45 -2.00 -25.02 -7.20
N LEU A 46 -1.64 -24.09 -8.09
CA LEU A 46 -2.58 -23.45 -9.02
C LEU A 46 -3.23 -24.45 -9.98
N THR A 47 -2.48 -25.44 -10.45
CA THR A 47 -2.97 -26.47 -11.37
C THR A 47 -3.99 -27.37 -10.67
N LEU A 48 -3.68 -27.89 -9.48
CA LEU A 48 -4.60 -28.67 -8.66
C LEU A 48 -5.86 -27.87 -8.31
N LEU A 49 -5.70 -26.62 -7.88
CA LEU A 49 -6.81 -25.73 -7.54
C LEU A 49 -7.73 -25.46 -8.74
N ARG A 50 -7.15 -25.40 -9.95
CA ARG A 50 -7.87 -25.23 -11.22
C ARG A 50 -8.58 -26.51 -11.66
N TYR A 51 -7.97 -27.69 -11.46
CA TYR A 51 -8.61 -29.00 -11.70
C TYR A 51 -9.79 -29.28 -10.77
N LEU A 52 -9.77 -28.73 -9.55
CA LEU A 52 -10.90 -28.87 -8.61
C LEU A 52 -12.15 -28.09 -9.06
N GLY A 53 -12.09 -27.29 -10.13
CA GLY A 53 -13.22 -26.52 -10.69
C GLY A 53 -13.69 -25.34 -9.82
N VAL A 54 -13.52 -25.45 -8.51
CA VAL A 54 -13.76 -24.44 -7.49
C VAL A 54 -12.85 -23.23 -7.73
N GLY A 55 -11.55 -23.43 -7.98
CA GLY A 55 -10.60 -22.33 -8.16
C GLY A 55 -11.02 -21.32 -9.23
N TYR A 56 -11.46 -21.79 -10.40
CA TYR A 56 -11.86 -20.89 -11.50
C TYR A 56 -13.09 -20.04 -11.16
N ARG A 57 -14.09 -20.61 -10.46
CA ARG A 57 -15.28 -19.85 -10.01
C ARG A 57 -14.90 -18.77 -9.00
N TRP A 58 -14.05 -19.11 -8.04
CA TRP A 58 -13.58 -18.16 -7.02
C TRP A 58 -12.68 -17.07 -7.61
N ILE A 59 -11.79 -17.42 -8.54
CA ILE A 59 -10.96 -16.44 -9.25
C ILE A 59 -11.83 -15.47 -10.05
N ARG A 60 -12.84 -15.95 -10.76
CA ARG A 60 -13.78 -15.08 -11.49
C ARG A 60 -14.59 -14.18 -10.56
N GLN A 61 -15.05 -14.70 -9.42
CA GLN A 61 -15.79 -13.91 -8.45
C GLN A 61 -14.92 -12.82 -7.82
N PHE A 62 -13.68 -13.16 -7.46
CA PHE A 62 -12.70 -12.22 -6.94
C PHE A 62 -12.36 -11.16 -7.98
N LEU A 63 -12.12 -11.56 -9.24
CA LEU A 63 -11.85 -10.63 -10.32
C LEU A 63 -13.04 -9.69 -10.57
N ALA A 64 -14.26 -10.21 -10.56
CA ALA A 64 -15.48 -9.39 -10.69
C ALA A 64 -15.61 -8.39 -9.53
N LEU A 65 -15.28 -8.80 -8.30
CA LEU A 65 -15.26 -7.91 -7.14
C LEU A 65 -14.18 -6.83 -7.27
N CYS A 66 -12.98 -7.19 -7.71
CA CYS A 66 -11.92 -6.21 -7.99
C CYS A 66 -12.33 -5.22 -9.08
N CYS A 67 -12.90 -5.69 -10.19
CA CYS A 67 -13.44 -4.82 -11.23
C CYS A 67 -14.52 -3.89 -10.66
N TYR A 68 -15.48 -4.42 -9.91
CA TYR A 68 -16.52 -3.63 -9.27
C TYR A 68 -15.95 -2.54 -8.36
N ALA A 69 -14.98 -2.89 -7.50
CA ALA A 69 -14.29 -1.93 -6.65
C ALA A 69 -13.54 -0.88 -7.49
N LEU A 70 -12.80 -1.28 -8.52
CA LEU A 70 -12.06 -0.36 -9.38
C LEU A 70 -12.98 0.60 -10.14
N LEU A 71 -14.17 0.17 -10.55
CA LEU A 71 -15.16 1.05 -11.18
C LEU A 71 -15.75 2.05 -10.18
N LEU A 72 -15.92 1.66 -8.92
CA LEU A 72 -16.42 2.54 -7.85
C LEU A 72 -15.35 3.51 -7.32
N MET A 73 -14.11 3.05 -7.21
CA MET A 73 -12.99 3.80 -6.64
C MET A 73 -12.80 5.22 -7.20
N PRO A 74 -12.89 5.52 -8.50
CA PRO A 74 -12.67 6.89 -8.99
C PRO A 74 -13.65 7.90 -8.36
N GLY A 75 -14.90 7.52 -8.15
CA GLY A 75 -15.89 8.40 -7.49
C GLY A 75 -15.55 8.64 -6.02
N PHE A 76 -15.19 7.59 -5.29
CA PHE A 76 -14.79 7.73 -3.88
C PHE A 76 -13.48 8.51 -3.71
N ILE A 77 -12.49 8.27 -4.57
CA ILE A 77 -11.20 8.97 -4.55
C ILE A 77 -11.41 10.46 -4.82
N GLN A 78 -12.31 10.83 -5.74
CA GLN A 78 -12.62 12.24 -6.01
C GLN A 78 -13.18 12.94 -4.77
N VAL A 79 -14.14 12.31 -4.07
CA VAL A 79 -14.73 12.87 -2.84
C VAL A 79 -13.70 12.94 -1.72
N LEU A 80 -12.89 11.89 -1.56
CA LEU A 80 -11.84 11.83 -0.55
C LEU A 80 -10.77 12.91 -0.79
N TYR A 81 -10.34 13.07 -2.04
CA TYR A 81 -9.38 14.10 -2.44
C TYR A 81 -9.93 15.50 -2.14
N TYR A 82 -11.20 15.77 -2.50
CA TYR A 82 -11.84 17.03 -2.15
C TYR A 82 -11.91 17.25 -0.63
N TYR A 83 -12.31 16.23 0.13
CA TYR A 83 -12.42 16.31 1.60
C TYR A 83 -11.08 16.56 2.29
N PHE A 84 -9.99 15.95 1.80
CA PHE A 84 -8.67 16.07 2.42
C PHE A 84 -7.86 17.28 1.95
N PHE A 85 -7.91 17.59 0.64
CA PHE A 85 -7.02 18.58 0.02
C PHE A 85 -7.65 19.97 -0.08
N SER A 86 -8.97 20.08 0.00
CA SER A 86 -9.65 21.37 -0.03
C SER A 86 -9.51 22.09 1.31
N SER A 87 -8.92 23.28 1.29
CA SER A 87 -8.85 24.18 2.46
C SER A 87 -10.21 24.71 2.91
N GLN A 88 -11.26 24.41 2.15
CA GLN A 88 -12.65 24.79 2.41
C GLN A 88 -13.35 23.88 3.44
N VAL A 89 -12.75 22.74 3.78
CA VAL A 89 -13.33 21.78 4.73
C VAL A 89 -12.59 21.89 6.06
N HIS A 90 -13.20 22.58 7.01
CA HIS A 90 -12.70 22.68 8.38
C HIS A 90 -13.27 21.55 9.21
N ARG A 91 -12.40 20.60 9.56
CA ARG A 91 -12.79 19.37 10.24
C ARG A 91 -12.75 19.53 11.76
N SER A 92 -13.65 18.83 12.44
CA SER A 92 -13.63 18.66 13.90
C SER A 92 -13.60 19.96 14.71
N VAL A 93 -14.35 20.97 14.26
CA VAL A 93 -14.50 22.24 14.98
C VAL A 93 -15.29 21.98 16.26
N VAL A 94 -14.65 22.29 17.39
CA VAL A 94 -15.22 22.10 18.73
C VAL A 94 -16.21 23.23 19.00
N TYR A 95 -17.44 22.88 19.35
CA TYR A 95 -18.47 23.85 19.74
C TYR A 95 -18.93 23.70 21.20
N GLY A 96 -18.42 22.70 21.92
CA GLY A 96 -18.70 22.52 23.34
C GLY A 96 -17.75 21.52 23.99
N GLU A 97 -17.93 21.30 25.30
CA GLU A 97 -16.99 20.55 26.13
C GLU A 97 -16.97 19.04 25.88
N GLN A 98 -18.08 18.44 25.42
CA GLN A 98 -18.11 17.02 25.14
C GLN A 98 -17.30 16.65 23.88
N PRO A 99 -16.65 15.48 23.85
CA PRO A 99 -15.90 15.02 22.68
C PRO A 99 -16.77 14.81 21.43
N ARG A 100 -18.08 14.58 21.61
CA ARG A 100 -19.07 14.51 20.52
C ARG A 100 -19.53 15.87 20.00
N ASN A 101 -19.17 16.97 20.68
CA ASN A 101 -19.51 18.33 20.26
C ASN A 101 -18.51 18.84 19.20
N ARG A 102 -18.43 18.11 18.10
CA ARG A 102 -17.58 18.41 16.95
C ARG A 102 -18.42 18.44 15.69
N LEU A 103 -18.11 19.38 14.81
CA LEU A 103 -18.74 19.49 13.50
C LEU A 103 -17.70 19.72 12.41
N ASP A 104 -18.08 19.36 11.18
CA ASP A 104 -17.30 19.63 9.98
C ASP A 104 -17.97 20.78 9.22
N LEU A 105 -17.23 21.85 8.97
CA LEU A 105 -17.66 23.06 8.26
C LEU A 105 -17.21 22.99 6.80
N TYR A 106 -18.16 23.15 5.88
CA TYR A 106 -17.92 23.20 4.44
C TYR A 106 -18.17 24.63 3.94
N ILE A 107 -17.11 25.31 3.48
CA ILE A 107 -17.17 26.70 3.04
C ILE A 107 -17.05 26.77 1.51
N PRO A 108 -17.96 27.42 0.78
CA PRO A 108 -17.85 27.53 -0.67
C PRO A 108 -16.65 28.39 -1.10
N ALA A 109 -15.95 27.96 -2.16
CA ALA A 109 -14.72 28.56 -2.73
C ALA A 109 -14.82 30.02 -3.19
N GLY A 110 -16.04 30.53 -3.36
CA GLY A 110 -16.25 31.88 -3.85
C GLY A 110 -17.67 32.32 -3.56
N THR A 111 -17.81 33.45 -2.89
CA THR A 111 -19.05 34.24 -2.76
C THR A 111 -18.70 35.47 -1.93
N THR A 112 -18.53 36.61 -2.60
CA THR A 112 -18.51 37.94 -1.99
C THR A 112 -19.96 38.32 -1.67
N GLY A 113 -20.46 37.94 -0.49
CA GLY A 113 -21.84 38.20 -0.06
C GLY A 113 -22.26 37.43 1.19
N LEU A 114 -23.50 37.65 1.65
CA LEU A 114 -24.12 36.90 2.74
C LEU A 114 -24.19 35.41 2.37
N LYS A 115 -23.71 34.53 3.25
CA LYS A 115 -23.66 33.09 3.02
C LYS A 115 -24.79 32.40 3.78
N PRO A 116 -25.73 31.71 3.10
CA PRO A 116 -26.73 30.92 3.80
C PRO A 116 -26.04 29.78 4.55
N VAL A 117 -26.50 29.50 5.76
CA VAL A 117 -25.97 28.42 6.61
C VAL A 117 -26.94 27.25 6.56
N VAL A 118 -26.42 26.08 6.16
CA VAL A 118 -27.17 24.82 6.19
C VAL A 118 -26.53 23.94 7.25
N ALA A 119 -27.32 23.53 8.24
CA ALA A 119 -26.90 22.56 9.25
C ALA A 119 -27.51 21.20 8.91
N PHE A 120 -26.65 20.18 8.82
CA PHE A 120 -27.08 18.79 8.65
C PHE A 120 -26.85 18.04 9.96
N VAL A 121 -27.93 17.52 10.54
CA VAL A 121 -27.88 16.72 11.76
C VAL A 121 -28.19 15.28 11.38
N THR A 122 -27.23 14.40 11.60
CA THR A 122 -27.37 12.98 11.26
C THR A 122 -28.14 12.26 12.37
N GLY A 123 -28.98 11.30 11.98
CA GLY A 123 -29.69 10.44 12.94
C GLY A 123 -28.80 9.31 13.46
N GLY A 124 -29.36 8.45 14.30
CA GLY A 124 -28.58 7.39 14.94
C GLY A 124 -29.29 6.61 16.03
N ALA A 125 -30.62 6.74 16.08
CA ALA A 125 -31.45 6.31 17.21
C ALA A 125 -30.91 6.76 18.59
N TRP A 126 -30.15 7.86 18.64
CA TRP A 126 -29.48 8.37 19.86
C TRP A 126 -28.39 7.46 20.44
N ILE A 127 -27.99 6.41 19.71
CA ILE A 127 -27.00 5.43 20.14
C ILE A 127 -25.73 5.58 19.31
N ILE A 128 -25.88 5.71 17.98
CA ILE A 128 -24.78 5.80 17.01
C ILE A 128 -25.01 7.01 16.12
N GLY A 129 -24.47 8.15 16.53
CA GLY A 129 -24.51 9.43 15.84
C GLY A 129 -23.34 10.28 16.28
#